data_AF-V7C5S8-F1
#
_entry.id   AF-V7C5S8-F1
#
_cell.length_a   1.000
_cell.length_b   1.000
_cell.length_c   1.000
_cell.angle_alpha   90.00
_cell.angle_beta   90.00
_cell.angle_gamma   90.00
#
_symmetry.space_group_name_H-M   'P 1'
#
loop_
_entity.id
_entity.type
_entity.pdbx_description
1 polymer ?
#
loop_
_entity_poly.entity_id
_entity_poly.type
_entity_poly.pdbx_seq_one_letter_code
_entity_poly.pdbx_strand_id
1 'polypeptide(L)'
;MALNVSFRCLTMVAILFFATLQGTLGEVECERLSKDTCAFAVSWEGKRCVLEKRVKRSGEEAYTCRSSEIETESEKGHIETEECIKGCGLNRKSFGISSDSLLEVGFTQNLCSPRCYQNCPNIVDLYFNLAAGE
;
A
#
# COMPACT_ATOMS: atom_id res chain seq x y z
N MET A 1 -5.40 48.45 -1.48
CA MET A 1 -5.78 47.48 -2.54
C MET A 1 -4.80 46.31 -2.65
N ALA A 2 -3.49 46.51 -2.48
CA ALA A 2 -2.47 45.44 -2.56
C ALA A 2 -2.58 44.35 -1.45
N LEU A 3 -2.93 44.72 -0.21
CA LEU A 3 -3.11 43.74 0.88
C LEU A 3 -4.22 42.72 0.60
N ASN A 4 -5.34 43.16 0.00
CA ASN A 4 -6.45 42.28 -0.36
C ASN A 4 -6.10 41.32 -1.50
N VAL A 5 -5.21 41.71 -2.42
CA VAL A 5 -4.73 40.82 -3.49
C VAL A 5 -3.80 39.75 -2.92
N SER A 6 -2.89 40.14 -2.02
CA SER A 6 -1.98 39.21 -1.35
C SER A 6 -2.71 38.16 -0.50
N PHE A 7 -3.74 38.59 0.24
CA PHE A 7 -4.55 37.68 1.06
C PHE A 7 -5.33 36.67 0.20
N ARG A 8 -5.86 37.12 -0.94
CA ARG A 8 -6.58 36.26 -1.90
C ARG A 8 -5.67 35.23 -2.58
N CYS A 9 -4.44 35.60 -2.92
CA CYS A 9 -3.45 34.65 -3.44
C CYS A 9 -3.09 33.58 -2.39
N LEU A 10 -2.91 34.00 -1.14
CA LEU A 10 -2.57 33.08 -0.03
C LEU A 10 -3.70 32.09 0.25
N THR A 11 -4.96 32.54 0.19
CA THR A 11 -6.13 31.65 0.30
C THR A 11 -6.25 30.68 -0.87
N MET A 12 -5.93 31.10 -2.10
CA MET A 12 -5.98 30.21 -3.27
C MET A 12 -4.92 29.12 -3.22
N VAL A 13 -3.69 29.46 -2.80
CA VAL A 13 -2.61 28.49 -2.58
C VAL A 13 -2.97 27.51 -1.46
N ALA A 14 -3.55 27.98 -0.36
CA ALA A 14 -3.99 27.12 0.73
C ALA A 14 -5.09 26.15 0.28
N ILE A 15 -6.10 26.62 -0.46
CA ILE A 15 -7.21 25.77 -0.97
C ILE A 15 -6.68 24.71 -1.94
N LEU A 16 -5.73 25.05 -2.83
CA LEU A 16 -5.09 24.08 -3.72
C LEU A 16 -4.30 23.02 -2.93
N PHE A 17 -3.62 23.41 -1.86
CA PHE A 17 -2.90 22.49 -0.97
C PHE A 17 -3.85 21.53 -0.21
N PHE A 18 -4.99 22.04 0.27
CA PHE A 18 -6.03 21.22 0.90
C PHE A 18 -6.75 20.30 -0.10
N ALA A 19 -6.96 20.74 -1.34
CA ALA A 19 -7.56 19.92 -2.40
C ALA A 19 -6.64 18.76 -2.80
N THR A 20 -5.31 18.92 -2.74
CA THR A 20 -4.37 17.81 -2.94
C THR A 20 -4.30 16.86 -1.74
N LEU A 21 -4.82 17.26 -0.58
CA LEU A 21 -4.90 16.45 0.64
C LEU A 21 -6.25 15.75 0.81
N GLN A 22 -7.13 15.77 -0.20
CA GLN A 22 -8.29 14.89 -0.25
C GLN A 22 -7.83 13.46 -0.57
N GLY A 23 -7.08 12.87 0.35
CA GLY A 23 -7.01 11.43 0.47
C GLY A 23 -8.44 10.94 0.59
N THR A 24 -8.82 10.05 -0.31
CA THR A 24 -10.14 9.44 -0.32
C THR A 24 -10.39 8.82 1.06
N LEU A 25 -11.23 9.46 1.88
CA LEU A 25 -11.91 8.87 3.05
C LEU A 25 -12.95 7.84 2.56
N GLY A 26 -12.52 6.96 1.66
CA GLY A 26 -13.21 5.76 1.25
C GLY A 26 -12.67 4.65 2.13
N GLU A 27 -13.57 4.02 2.86
CA GLU A 27 -13.32 2.80 3.59
C GLU A 27 -12.63 1.77 2.66
N VAL A 28 -11.39 1.37 2.99
CA VAL A 28 -10.63 0.42 2.16
C VAL A 28 -11.24 -0.97 2.35
N GLU A 29 -11.97 -1.43 1.35
CA GLU A 29 -12.49 -2.78 1.25
C GLU A 29 -11.66 -3.54 0.20
N CYS A 30 -10.97 -4.62 0.60
CA CYS A 30 -10.03 -5.32 -0.27
C CYS A 30 -10.69 -5.78 -1.57
N GLU A 31 -11.92 -6.28 -1.49
CA GLU A 31 -12.72 -6.81 -2.60
C GLU A 31 -13.03 -5.76 -3.67
N ARG A 32 -12.92 -4.47 -3.33
CA ARG A 32 -13.13 -3.33 -4.24
C ARG A 32 -11.84 -2.77 -4.82
N LEU A 33 -10.68 -3.24 -4.36
CA LEU A 33 -9.39 -2.79 -4.85
C LEU A 33 -9.07 -3.41 -6.22
N SER A 34 -8.43 -2.60 -7.06
CA SER A 34 -7.87 -3.06 -8.32
C SER A 34 -6.60 -3.89 -8.07
N LYS A 35 -6.15 -4.63 -9.08
CA LYS A 35 -4.87 -5.35 -9.03
C LYS A 35 -3.66 -4.44 -8.74
N ASP A 36 -3.77 -3.16 -9.10
CA ASP A 36 -2.70 -2.17 -8.97
C ASP A 36 -2.78 -1.42 -7.63
N THR A 37 -3.70 -1.80 -6.73
CA THR A 37 -3.83 -1.21 -5.39
C THR A 37 -3.97 -2.25 -4.28
N CYS A 38 -4.24 -3.51 -4.64
CA CYS A 38 -4.52 -4.59 -3.69
C CYS A 38 -3.31 -5.03 -2.85
N ALA A 39 -2.18 -5.32 -3.51
CA ALA A 39 -1.02 -5.86 -2.81
C ALA A 39 -0.49 -4.88 -1.75
N PHE A 40 -0.24 -5.39 -0.55
CA PHE A 40 0.23 -4.63 0.61
C PHE A 40 -0.76 -3.55 1.10
N ALA A 41 -2.05 -3.68 0.80
CA ALA A 41 -3.09 -2.85 1.42
C ALA A 41 -3.62 -3.47 2.71
N VAL A 42 -4.21 -2.63 3.56
CA VAL A 42 -4.88 -2.99 4.81
C VAL A 42 -6.31 -2.46 4.73
N SER A 43 -7.28 -3.35 4.93
CA SER A 43 -8.69 -2.97 4.96
C SER A 43 -8.99 -2.07 6.16
N TRP A 44 -10.13 -1.41 6.11
CA TRP A 44 -10.65 -0.63 7.24
C TRP A 44 -10.89 -1.49 8.49
N GLU A 45 -11.13 -2.79 8.34
CA GLU A 45 -11.28 -3.73 9.46
C GLU A 45 -9.93 -4.01 10.14
N GLY A 46 -8.81 -3.73 9.47
CA GLY A 46 -7.46 -4.08 9.90
C GLY A 46 -6.97 -5.42 9.35
N LYS A 47 -7.61 -5.94 8.30
CA LYS A 47 -7.19 -7.18 7.62
C LYS A 47 -6.29 -6.85 6.45
N ARG A 48 -5.23 -7.63 6.23
CA ARG A 48 -4.36 -7.43 5.05
C ARG A 48 -5.07 -7.89 3.77
N CYS A 49 -4.88 -7.17 2.67
CA CYS A 49 -5.41 -7.55 1.37
C CYS A 49 -4.44 -8.46 0.60
N VAL A 50 -4.98 -9.49 -0.06
CA VAL A 50 -4.23 -10.48 -0.84
C VAL A 50 -4.72 -10.50 -2.28
N LEU A 51 -3.78 -10.39 -3.22
CA LEU A 51 -4.06 -10.50 -4.64
C LEU A 51 -3.99 -11.97 -5.07
N GLU A 52 -5.14 -12.54 -5.42
CA GLU A 52 -5.23 -13.87 -6.01
C GLU A 52 -5.18 -13.79 -7.54
N LYS A 53 -4.43 -14.71 -8.15
CA LYS A 53 -4.41 -14.93 -9.60
C LYS A 53 -5.20 -16.19 -9.93
N ARG A 54 -6.12 -16.09 -10.89
CA ARG A 54 -6.92 -17.21 -11.40
C ARG A 54 -6.77 -17.28 -12.92
N VAL A 55 -6.68 -18.48 -13.48
CA VAL A 55 -6.65 -18.66 -14.94
C VAL A 55 -8.04 -19.11 -15.39
N LYS A 56 -8.68 -18.33 -16.27
CA LYS A 56 -9.99 -18.70 -16.83
C LYS A 56 -9.83 -19.88 -17.78
N ARG A 57 -10.93 -20.58 -18.08
CA ARG A 57 -10.95 -21.66 -19.11
C ARG A 57 -10.48 -21.19 -20.49
N SER A 58 -10.56 -19.89 -20.78
CA SER A 58 -10.04 -19.26 -22.00
C SER A 58 -8.51 -19.11 -22.04
N GLY A 59 -7.81 -19.40 -20.94
CA GLY A 59 -6.38 -19.11 -20.77
C GLY A 59 -6.07 -17.68 -20.33
N GLU A 60 -7.09 -16.82 -20.19
CA GLU A 60 -6.94 -15.44 -19.72
C GLU A 60 -6.68 -15.41 -18.20
N GLU A 61 -5.74 -14.57 -17.77
CA GLU A 61 -5.48 -14.31 -16.36
C GLU A 61 -6.53 -13.35 -15.77
N ALA A 62 -7.16 -13.76 -14.68
CA ALA A 62 -8.05 -12.95 -13.88
C ALA A 62 -7.41 -12.69 -12.51
N TYR A 63 -7.65 -11.50 -11.97
CA TYR A 63 -7.15 -11.07 -10.68
C TYR A 63 -8.31 -10.75 -9.76
N THR A 64 -8.21 -11.16 -8.50
CA THR A 64 -9.21 -10.87 -7.48
C THR A 64 -8.49 -10.50 -6.20
N CYS A 65 -8.89 -9.39 -5.59
CA CYS A 65 -8.37 -8.97 -4.30
C CYS A 65 -9.31 -9.46 -3.20
N ARG A 66 -8.77 -9.99 -2.11
CA ARG A 66 -9.56 -10.49 -0.97
C ARG A 66 -8.91 -10.11 0.36
N SER A 67 -9.73 -9.97 1.38
CA SER A 67 -9.26 -9.81 2.76
C SER A 67 -8.66 -11.12 3.28
N SER A 68 -7.49 -11.05 3.90
CA SER A 68 -6.87 -12.15 4.64
C SER A 68 -7.53 -12.32 6.02
N GLU A 69 -7.35 -13.50 6.63
CA GLU A 69 -7.73 -13.75 8.03
C GLU A 69 -6.70 -13.17 9.02
N ILE A 70 -5.54 -12.71 8.53
CA ILE A 70 -4.47 -12.14 9.32
C ILE A 70 -4.78 -10.67 9.63
N GLU A 71 -5.05 -10.39 10.90
CA GLU A 71 -5.16 -9.03 11.43
C GLU A 71 -3.75 -8.41 11.56
N THR A 72 -3.64 -7.11 11.29
CA THR A 72 -2.39 -6.36 11.46
C THR A 72 -2.55 -5.28 12.50
N GLU A 73 -1.45 -5.00 13.22
CA GLU A 73 -1.32 -3.85 14.11
C GLU A 73 -1.05 -2.54 13.34
N SER A 74 -0.87 -2.63 12.01
CA SER A 74 -0.69 -1.50 11.11
C SER A 74 -1.90 -0.57 11.05
N GLU A 75 -1.71 0.60 10.44
CA GLU A 75 -2.78 1.55 10.18
C GLU A 75 -3.91 0.91 9.35
N LYS A 76 -5.14 0.98 9.85
CA LYS A 76 -6.33 0.49 9.17
C LYS A 76 -6.67 1.38 7.98
N GLY A 77 -7.13 0.79 6.89
CA GLY A 77 -7.46 1.54 5.68
C GLY A 77 -6.24 2.08 4.93
N HIS A 78 -5.07 1.47 5.11
CA HIS A 78 -3.82 1.93 4.54
C HIS A 78 -3.52 1.26 3.19
N ILE A 79 -3.05 2.03 2.21
CA ILE A 79 -2.56 1.52 0.93
C ILE A 79 -1.15 2.07 0.72
N GLU A 80 -0.17 1.17 0.68
CA GLU A 80 1.23 1.54 0.45
C GLU A 80 1.40 2.25 -0.90
N THR A 81 2.32 3.22 -0.97
CA THR A 81 2.58 4.01 -2.19
C THR A 81 3.48 3.26 -3.17
N GLU A 82 3.53 3.70 -4.43
CA GLU A 82 4.46 3.14 -5.42
C GLU A 82 5.93 3.38 -5.04
N GLU A 83 6.22 4.55 -4.47
CA GLU A 83 7.54 4.95 -4.02
C GLU A 83 8.03 4.05 -2.88
N CYS A 84 7.11 3.70 -1.99
CA CYS A 84 7.33 2.76 -0.91
C CYS A 84 7.63 1.36 -1.45
N ILE A 85 6.71 0.80 -2.25
CA ILE A 85 6.83 -0.58 -2.79
C ILE A 85 8.16 -0.75 -3.53
N LYS A 86 8.51 0.20 -4.40
CA LYS A 86 9.79 0.18 -5.13
C LYS A 86 11.00 0.37 -4.21
N GLY A 87 10.86 1.17 -3.14
CA GLY A 87 11.89 1.36 -2.14
C GLY A 87 12.26 0.08 -1.39
N CYS A 88 11.28 -0.81 -1.20
CA CYS A 88 11.48 -2.14 -0.60
C CYS A 88 11.89 -3.22 -1.62
N GLY A 89 12.04 -2.88 -2.90
CA GLY A 89 12.34 -3.85 -3.96
C GLY A 89 11.18 -4.79 -4.29
N LEU A 90 9.94 -4.38 -3.99
CA LEU A 90 8.71 -5.17 -4.21
C LEU A 90 7.97 -4.74 -5.48
N ASN A 91 6.94 -5.50 -5.84
CA ASN A 91 6.05 -5.23 -6.96
C ASN A 91 4.58 -5.45 -6.55
N ARG A 92 3.64 -4.64 -7.07
CA ARG A 92 2.21 -4.84 -6.82
C ARG A 92 1.60 -6.10 -7.43
N LYS A 93 2.33 -6.74 -8.33
CA LYS A 93 1.99 -8.04 -8.91
C LYS A 93 2.63 -9.20 -8.13
N SER A 94 3.16 -8.94 -6.94
CA SER A 94 3.56 -10.02 -6.04
C SER A 94 2.32 -10.81 -5.60
N PHE A 95 2.38 -12.12 -5.79
CA PHE A 95 1.33 -13.05 -5.38
C PHE A 95 1.80 -13.76 -4.12
N GLY A 96 1.12 -13.48 -3.00
CA GLY A 96 1.56 -13.97 -1.70
C GLY A 96 2.90 -13.39 -1.27
N ILE A 97 3.40 -13.93 -0.16
CA ILE A 97 4.66 -13.57 0.46
C ILE A 97 5.48 -14.85 0.54
N SER A 98 6.76 -14.77 0.20
CA SER A 98 7.68 -15.90 0.33
C SER A 98 8.72 -15.57 1.37
N SER A 99 8.81 -16.41 2.40
CA SER A 99 9.83 -16.36 3.44
C SER A 99 11.23 -16.54 2.84
N ASP A 100 11.35 -17.27 1.72
CA ASP A 100 12.62 -17.51 1.02
C ASP A 100 13.24 -16.22 0.46
N SER A 101 12.42 -15.22 0.12
CA SER A 101 12.90 -13.92 -0.35
C SER A 101 13.83 -13.25 0.67
N LEU A 102 13.64 -13.50 1.98
CA LEU A 102 14.49 -12.95 3.04
C LEU A 102 15.92 -13.54 3.03
N LEU A 103 16.13 -14.67 2.37
CA LEU A 103 17.46 -15.26 2.17
C LEU A 103 18.22 -14.57 1.03
N GLU A 104 17.52 -13.82 0.17
CA GLU A 104 18.14 -13.08 -0.91
C GLU A 104 18.75 -11.77 -0.38
N VAL A 105 20.08 -11.67 -0.43
CA VAL A 105 20.82 -10.49 0.07
C VAL A 105 20.30 -9.18 -0.52
N GLY A 106 19.97 -9.18 -1.82
CA GLY A 106 19.46 -7.98 -2.50
C GLY A 106 18.08 -7.55 -1.98
N PHE A 107 17.18 -8.49 -1.69
CA PHE A 107 15.87 -8.18 -1.13
C PHE A 107 16.00 -7.62 0.28
N THR A 108 16.75 -8.30 1.15
CA THR A 108 16.96 -7.88 2.54
C THR A 108 17.64 -6.52 2.64
N GLN A 109 18.58 -6.20 1.73
CA GLN A 109 19.16 -4.85 1.65
C GLN A 109 18.12 -3.78 1.31
N ASN A 110 17.20 -4.04 0.39
CA ASN A 110 16.14 -3.10 0.05
C ASN A 110 15.14 -2.94 1.21
N LEU A 111 14.72 -4.05 1.82
CA LEU A 111 13.80 -4.08 2.96
C LEU A 111 14.37 -3.31 4.17
N CYS A 112 15.65 -3.49 4.48
CA CYS A 112 16.33 -2.78 5.56
C CYS A 112 16.84 -1.38 5.18
N SER A 113 16.63 -0.93 3.94
CA SER A 113 17.06 0.40 3.52
C SER A 113 16.22 1.48 4.24
N PRO A 114 16.79 2.67 4.51
CA PRO A 114 16.03 3.77 5.13
C PRO A 114 14.77 4.14 4.33
N ARG A 115 14.84 3.98 3.00
CA ARG A 115 13.73 4.27 2.10
C ARG A 115 12.54 3.34 2.35
N CYS A 116 12.77 2.05 2.55
CA CYS A 116 11.71 1.11 2.88
C CYS A 116 11.31 1.26 4.36
N TYR A 117 12.29 1.15 5.26
CA TYR A 117 12.06 1.07 6.70
C TYR A 117 11.27 2.25 7.28
N GLN A 118 11.48 3.47 6.75
CA GLN A 118 10.84 4.68 7.26
C GLN A 118 9.53 5.04 6.54
N ASN A 119 9.32 4.57 5.31
CA ASN A 119 8.20 5.01 4.47
C ASN A 119 7.16 3.91 4.21
N CYS A 120 7.41 2.67 4.68
CA CYS A 120 6.61 1.49 4.38
C CYS A 120 6.25 0.68 5.63
N PRO A 121 5.54 1.29 6.60
CA PRO A 121 5.32 0.66 7.90
C PRO A 121 4.56 -0.67 7.77
N ASN A 122 3.59 -0.80 6.85
CA ASN A 122 2.83 -2.05 6.71
C ASN A 122 3.66 -3.16 6.05
N ILE A 123 4.49 -2.84 5.05
CA ILE A 123 5.41 -3.82 4.45
C ILE A 123 6.47 -4.28 5.45
N VAL A 124 7.04 -3.35 6.23
CA VAL A 124 8.03 -3.71 7.25
C VAL A 124 7.38 -4.59 8.30
N ASP A 125 6.22 -4.19 8.83
CA ASP A 125 5.45 -5.00 9.76
C ASP A 125 5.15 -6.40 9.20
N LEU A 126 4.74 -6.49 7.94
CA LEU A 126 4.46 -7.76 7.26
C LEU A 126 5.66 -8.72 7.27
N TYR A 127 6.84 -8.23 6.87
CA TYR A 127 8.02 -9.07 6.76
C TYR A 127 8.67 -9.42 8.10
N PHE A 128 8.55 -8.53 9.09
CA PHE A 128 9.05 -8.80 10.44
C PHE A 128 8.11 -9.71 11.24
N ASN A 129 6.80 -9.60 11.02
CA ASN A 129 5.77 -10.41 11.67
C ASN A 129 5.23 -11.51 10.75
N LEU A 130 6.06 -12.05 9.85
CA LEU A 130 5.67 -13.10 8.91
C LEU A 130 5.08 -14.34 9.62
N ALA A 131 5.59 -14.63 10.82
CA ALA A 131 5.10 -15.71 11.69
C ALA A 131 3.67 -15.51 12.21
N ALA A 132 3.09 -14.32 12.07
CA ALA A 132 1.67 -14.08 12.35
C ALA A 132 0.75 -14.50 11.20
N GLY A 133 1.32 -14.94 10.06
CA GLY A 133 0.59 -15.28 8.83
C GLY A 133 0.90 -16.65 8.22
N GLU A 134 1.70 -17.48 8.89
CA GLU A 134 1.88 -18.91 8.62
C GLU A 134 1.08 -19.75 9.63
#